data_AF-A0AAV4P087-F1
#
_entry.id   AF-A0AAV4P087-F1
#
_cell.length_a   1.000
_cell.length_b   1.000
_cell.length_c   1.000
_cell.angle_alpha   90.00
_cell.angle_beta   90.00
_cell.angle_gamma   90.00
#
_symmetry.space_group_name_H-M   'P 1'
#
loop_
_entity.id
_entity.type
_entity.pdbx_description
1 polymer ?
#
loop_
_entity_poly.entity_id
_entity_poly.type
_entity_poly.pdbx_seq_one_letter_code
_entity_poly.pdbx_strand_id
1 'polypeptide(L)'
;MLELLLNLKASTSGGQYLGRHRSAKDRFCQAQYPSRPANPKIPEVDQRCMDCLCQASSDCDETIKCHNAGGNSYFCGPYVISWAYWHDGGRPGDKGRAHDFENCLTNKTCAEQAVRGYMRKYGQDCDNNGVIDCLDFARIHKLGFGQCGGDAILDTDYWQKFEVCYIAPFQPYDDYGEGGIQARSGQHPPYE
;
A
#
# COMPACT_ATOMS: atom_id res chain seq x y z
N MET A 1 53.99 -6.21 -0.24
CA MET A 1 54.62 -5.42 -1.31
C MET A 1 53.73 -4.20 -1.53
N LEU A 2 53.70 -3.30 -0.54
CA LEU A 2 54.53 -2.11 -0.36
C LEU A 2 54.01 -0.94 -1.23
N GLU A 3 53.58 0.11 -0.52
CA GLU A 3 53.05 1.38 -1.01
C GLU A 3 54.09 2.25 -1.76
N LEU A 4 53.61 3.29 -2.47
CA LEU A 4 54.27 4.57 -2.86
C LEU A 4 53.19 5.37 -3.66
N LEU A 5 52.84 6.65 -3.48
CA LEU A 5 53.42 7.78 -2.75
C LEU A 5 52.35 8.85 -2.47
N LEU A 6 52.35 9.33 -1.23
CA LEU A 6 51.92 10.66 -0.81
C LEU A 6 52.84 11.74 -1.41
N ASN A 7 52.29 12.92 -1.69
CA ASN A 7 53.06 14.16 -1.68
C ASN A 7 52.33 15.24 -0.89
N LEU A 8 52.84 15.48 0.31
CA LEU A 8 52.57 16.65 1.13
C LEU A 8 53.28 17.87 0.56
N LYS A 9 52.58 19.01 0.53
CA LYS A 9 53.19 20.30 0.84
C LYS A 9 52.27 21.06 1.79
N ALA A 10 52.69 21.13 3.04
CA ALA A 10 52.21 22.12 4.00
C ALA A 10 53.05 23.38 3.82
N SER A 11 52.41 24.55 3.76
CA SER A 11 53.05 25.83 3.98
C SER A 11 52.15 26.67 4.89
N THR A 12 52.71 27.02 6.03
CA THR A 12 52.09 27.74 7.14
C THR A 12 52.29 29.24 6.93
N SER A 13 51.22 30.03 7.02
CA SER A 13 51.30 31.41 7.49
C SER A 13 49.96 31.84 8.09
N GLY A 14 50.00 32.23 9.37
CA GLY A 14 48.86 32.76 10.08
C GLY A 14 48.56 34.21 9.70
N GLY A 15 47.33 34.65 9.95
CA GLY A 15 46.99 36.06 9.93
C GLY A 15 45.52 36.40 9.75
N GLN A 16 44.89 36.75 10.87
CA GLN A 16 43.91 37.85 11.01
C GLN A 16 42.43 37.57 10.66
N TYR A 17 41.64 37.63 11.74
CA TYR A 17 40.19 37.84 11.77
C TYR A 17 39.80 39.07 10.95
N LEU A 18 38.98 38.89 9.91
CA LEU A 18 38.06 39.91 9.42
C LEU A 18 36.80 39.20 8.89
N GLY A 19 35.70 39.36 9.61
CA GLY A 19 34.39 38.94 9.15
C GLY A 19 34.02 39.65 7.85
N ARG A 20 33.36 38.92 6.95
CA ARG A 20 32.73 39.52 5.77
C ARG A 20 31.34 38.92 5.54
N HIS A 21 30.37 39.67 6.02
CA HIS A 21 29.08 40.02 5.41
C HIS A 21 28.43 38.94 4.53
N ARG A 22 27.39 38.31 5.09
CA ARG A 22 26.36 37.60 4.32
C ARG A 22 25.71 38.60 3.35
N SER A 23 25.67 38.23 2.08
CA SER A 23 25.02 38.99 1.01
C SER A 23 23.54 39.22 1.34
N ALA A 24 23.10 40.47 1.24
CA ALA A 24 21.72 40.89 1.46
C ALA A 24 20.80 40.60 0.25
N LYS A 25 20.81 39.36 -0.25
CA LYS A 25 19.90 38.92 -1.33
C LYS A 25 19.04 37.69 -0.99
N ASP A 26 19.16 37.13 0.20
CA ASP A 26 18.33 36.01 0.67
C ASP A 26 17.28 36.47 1.70
N ARG A 27 16.57 37.56 1.40
CA ARG A 27 15.38 37.96 2.16
C ARG A 27 14.18 37.86 1.23
N PHE A 28 13.12 37.24 1.75
CA PHE A 28 11.81 36.98 1.15
C PHE A 28 11.64 35.63 0.42
N CYS A 29 11.42 34.60 1.24
CA CYS A 29 10.31 33.63 1.09
C CYS A 29 10.04 32.99 2.46
N GLN A 30 9.64 33.79 3.46
CA GLN A 30 8.94 33.30 4.64
C GLN A 30 7.44 33.57 4.45
N ALA A 31 6.84 32.88 3.49
CA ALA A 31 5.43 32.59 3.62
C ALA A 31 5.32 31.62 4.80
N GLN A 32 4.59 32.02 5.83
CA GLN A 32 4.22 31.17 6.95
C GLN A 32 3.38 30.02 6.40
N TYR A 33 4.03 28.96 5.92
CA TYR A 33 3.40 27.66 5.82
C TYR A 33 3.06 27.27 7.26
N PRO A 34 1.78 27.01 7.59
CA PRO A 34 1.44 26.46 8.90
C PRO A 34 2.33 25.25 9.12
N SER A 35 2.93 25.19 10.32
CA SER A 35 3.81 24.09 10.71
C SER A 35 3.14 22.77 10.34
N ARG A 36 3.77 22.01 9.43
CA ARG A 36 3.37 20.64 9.08
C ARG A 36 3.06 19.90 10.39
N PRO A 37 1.86 19.33 10.56
CA PRO A 37 1.51 18.69 11.81
C PRO A 37 2.51 17.59 12.12
N ALA A 38 2.66 17.30 13.42
CA ALA A 38 3.43 16.17 13.92
C ALA A 38 3.11 14.91 13.12
N ASN A 39 4.13 14.07 12.89
CA ASN A 39 4.04 12.85 12.09
C ASN A 39 2.70 12.13 12.34
N PRO A 40 1.76 12.12 11.37
CA PRO A 40 0.42 11.61 11.60
C PRO A 40 0.52 10.15 12.03
N LYS A 41 -0.19 9.79 13.10
CA LYS A 41 -0.22 8.42 13.58
C LYS A 41 -0.97 7.57 12.57
N ILE A 42 -0.27 6.66 11.90
CA ILE A 42 -0.86 5.70 10.97
C ILE A 42 -1.78 4.75 11.78
N PRO A 43 -3.09 4.67 11.46
CA PRO A 43 -3.98 3.72 12.11
C PRO A 43 -3.65 2.28 11.68
N GLU A 44 -3.99 1.32 12.53
CA GLU A 44 -3.92 -0.08 12.16
C GLU A 44 -5.07 -0.40 11.18
N VAL A 45 -4.78 -1.15 10.14
CA VAL A 45 -5.76 -1.59 9.12
C VAL A 45 -6.82 -2.47 9.80
N ASP A 46 -8.10 -2.12 9.85
CA ASP A 46 -9.07 -3.02 10.50
C ASP A 46 -9.38 -4.28 9.66
N GLN A 47 -10.16 -5.22 10.21
CA GLN A 47 -10.48 -6.47 9.49
C GLN A 47 -11.37 -6.22 8.27
N ARG A 48 -12.30 -5.26 8.34
CA ARG A 48 -13.17 -4.91 7.22
C ARG A 48 -12.34 -4.41 6.03
N CYS A 49 -11.35 -3.57 6.32
CA CYS A 49 -10.40 -3.10 5.34
C CYS A 49 -9.63 -4.27 4.72
N MET A 50 -9.13 -5.21 5.53
CA MET A 50 -8.46 -6.42 5.01
C MET A 50 -9.35 -7.23 4.07
N ASP A 51 -10.58 -7.51 4.48
CA ASP A 51 -11.50 -8.29 3.66
C ASP A 51 -11.75 -7.59 2.32
N CYS A 52 -11.92 -6.27 2.29
CA CYS A 52 -12.12 -5.53 1.05
C CYS A 52 -10.87 -5.39 0.19
N LEU A 53 -9.68 -5.28 0.78
CA LEU A 53 -8.42 -5.36 0.03
C LEU A 53 -8.28 -6.74 -0.64
N CYS A 54 -8.63 -7.80 0.07
CA CYS A 54 -8.61 -9.18 -0.44
C CYS A 54 -9.59 -9.36 -1.61
N GLN A 55 -10.84 -8.89 -1.44
CA GLN A 55 -11.87 -8.94 -2.48
C GLN A 55 -11.45 -8.15 -3.73
N ALA A 56 -10.92 -6.95 -3.56
CA ALA A 56 -10.46 -6.13 -4.67
C ALA A 56 -9.26 -6.72 -5.42
N SER A 57 -8.34 -7.37 -4.70
CA SER A 57 -7.13 -7.96 -5.28
C SER A 57 -7.43 -9.20 -6.12
N SER A 58 -8.30 -10.09 -5.65
CA SER A 58 -8.53 -11.37 -6.32
C SER A 58 -9.87 -12.04 -6.04
N ASP A 59 -10.91 -11.26 -5.73
CA ASP A 59 -12.19 -11.79 -5.19
C ASP A 59 -11.97 -12.63 -3.92
N CYS A 60 -10.90 -12.32 -3.19
CA CYS A 60 -10.38 -13.06 -2.05
C CYS A 60 -10.21 -14.57 -2.30
N ASP A 61 -9.87 -14.96 -3.52
CA ASP A 61 -9.58 -16.35 -3.88
C ASP A 61 -8.31 -16.88 -3.18
N GLU A 62 -8.51 -17.57 -2.06
CA GLU A 62 -7.44 -18.22 -1.27
C GLU A 62 -6.78 -19.42 -2.00
N THR A 63 -7.31 -19.84 -3.15
CA THR A 63 -6.69 -20.89 -3.97
C THR A 63 -5.53 -20.38 -4.81
N ILE A 64 -5.43 -19.05 -5.00
CA ILE A 64 -4.37 -18.41 -5.79
C ILE A 64 -3.00 -18.73 -5.21
N LYS A 65 -2.19 -19.37 -6.05
CA LYS A 65 -0.76 -19.59 -5.81
C LYS A 65 0.05 -18.44 -6.37
N CYS A 66 1.36 -18.54 -6.21
CA CYS A 66 2.26 -17.58 -6.78
C CYS A 66 2.28 -17.70 -8.31
N HIS A 67 2.23 -16.56 -9.00
CA HIS A 67 2.15 -16.50 -10.45
C HIS A 67 2.96 -15.31 -10.99
N ASN A 68 3.36 -15.42 -12.26
CA ASN A 68 4.01 -14.34 -12.99
C ASN A 68 2.94 -13.52 -13.73
N ALA A 69 2.98 -12.19 -13.61
CA ALA A 69 2.06 -11.29 -14.30
C ALA A 69 2.75 -10.52 -15.46
N GLY A 70 3.79 -11.13 -16.04
CA GLY A 70 4.61 -10.53 -17.10
C GLY A 70 5.84 -9.77 -16.59
N GLY A 71 6.86 -9.67 -17.46
CA GLY A 71 8.17 -9.11 -17.10
C GLY A 71 8.80 -9.86 -15.92
N ASN A 72 9.36 -9.11 -14.96
CA ASN A 72 9.94 -9.65 -13.71
C ASN A 72 8.95 -9.55 -12.52
N SER A 73 7.64 -9.60 -12.79
CA SER A 73 6.61 -9.41 -11.76
C SER A 73 6.09 -10.76 -11.25
N TYR A 74 6.41 -11.07 -9.99
CA TYR A 74 6.02 -12.29 -9.30
C TYR A 74 5.18 -11.95 -8.07
N PHE A 75 3.94 -12.46 -8.03
CA PHE A 75 2.94 -12.13 -7.01
C PHE A 75 2.37 -13.41 -6.40
N CYS A 76 1.92 -13.35 -5.15
CA CYS A 76 1.38 -14.49 -4.43
C CYS A 76 0.10 -14.18 -3.67
N GLY A 77 -0.78 -15.20 -3.62
CA GLY A 77 -1.88 -15.29 -2.68
C GLY A 77 -3.08 -14.39 -2.99
N PRO A 78 -4.08 -14.39 -2.09
CA PRO A 78 -5.36 -13.70 -2.30
C PRO A 78 -5.23 -12.17 -2.24
N TYR A 79 -4.10 -11.65 -1.75
CA TYR A 79 -3.80 -10.22 -1.77
C TYR A 79 -2.89 -9.82 -2.94
N VAL A 80 -2.46 -10.76 -3.79
CA VAL A 80 -1.59 -10.50 -4.96
C VAL A 80 -0.34 -9.68 -4.58
N ILE A 81 0.40 -10.17 -3.58
CA ILE A 81 1.52 -9.43 -2.97
C ILE A 81 2.85 -9.82 -3.62
N SER A 82 3.70 -8.83 -3.89
CA SER A 82 5.05 -9.03 -4.42
C SER A 82 6.09 -9.25 -3.32
N TRP A 83 7.28 -9.74 -3.70
CA TRP A 83 8.38 -9.93 -2.75
C TRP A 83 8.79 -8.64 -2.04
N ALA A 84 8.92 -7.53 -2.77
CA ALA A 84 9.29 -6.24 -2.18
C ALA A 84 8.25 -5.77 -1.17
N TYR A 85 6.96 -5.98 -1.48
CA TYR A 85 5.87 -5.65 -0.57
C TYR A 85 5.95 -6.48 0.72
N TRP A 86 6.09 -7.80 0.63
CA TRP A 86 6.25 -8.66 1.82
C TRP A 86 7.51 -8.32 2.62
N HIS A 87 8.62 -8.02 1.92
CA HIS A 87 9.88 -7.61 2.53
C HIS A 87 9.70 -6.36 3.40
N ASP A 88 9.08 -5.33 2.82
CA ASP A 88 8.81 -4.07 3.49
C ASP A 88 7.72 -4.18 4.56
N GLY A 89 6.80 -5.14 4.41
CA GLY A 89 5.80 -5.51 5.40
C GLY A 89 6.34 -6.22 6.63
N GLY A 90 7.67 -6.33 6.76
CA GLY A 90 8.32 -6.92 7.93
C GLY A 90 8.51 -8.43 7.85
N ARG A 91 8.29 -9.03 6.66
CA ARG A 91 8.58 -10.43 6.38
C ARG A 91 7.94 -11.41 7.38
N PRO A 92 6.62 -11.33 7.63
CA PRO A 92 5.96 -12.29 8.49
C PRO A 92 6.19 -13.71 7.98
N GLY A 93 6.39 -14.64 8.91
CA GLY A 93 6.68 -16.04 8.59
C GLY A 93 8.12 -16.34 8.13
N ASP A 94 8.98 -15.34 7.94
CA ASP A 94 10.39 -15.53 7.56
C ASP A 94 11.17 -16.26 8.65
N LYS A 95 11.76 -17.39 8.28
CA LYS A 95 12.62 -18.25 9.09
C LYS A 95 14.00 -18.40 8.44
N GLY A 96 14.32 -17.58 7.43
CA GLY A 96 15.53 -17.66 6.64
C GLY A 96 15.59 -18.89 5.72
N ARG A 97 14.43 -19.44 5.33
CA ARG A 97 14.34 -20.65 4.49
C ARG A 97 13.88 -20.30 3.08
N ALA A 98 14.16 -21.21 2.16
CA ALA A 98 13.56 -21.16 0.83
C ALA A 98 12.03 -21.21 0.96
N HIS A 99 11.35 -20.44 0.09
CA HIS A 99 9.90 -20.36 -0.01
C HIS A 99 9.14 -19.73 1.17
N ASP A 100 9.80 -19.10 2.15
CA ASP A 100 9.09 -18.43 3.25
C ASP A 100 8.15 -17.31 2.76
N PHE A 101 8.53 -16.63 1.67
CA PHE A 101 7.70 -15.65 0.97
C PHE A 101 6.40 -16.29 0.43
N GLU A 102 6.52 -17.35 -0.36
CA GLU A 102 5.39 -18.05 -0.97
C GLU A 102 4.49 -18.71 0.08
N ASN A 103 5.11 -19.36 1.08
CA ASN A 103 4.41 -20.01 2.19
C ASN A 103 3.60 -19.01 3.01
N CYS A 104 4.15 -17.82 3.27
CA CYS A 104 3.43 -16.79 3.98
C CYS A 104 2.28 -16.24 3.14
N LEU A 105 2.55 -15.81 1.90
CA LEU A 105 1.54 -15.07 1.14
C LEU A 105 0.39 -15.94 0.62
N THR A 106 0.59 -17.25 0.48
CA THR A 106 -0.50 -18.19 0.17
C THR A 106 -1.32 -18.60 1.41
N ASN A 107 -0.96 -18.13 2.60
CA ASN A 107 -1.75 -18.24 3.82
C ASN A 107 -2.39 -16.88 4.14
N LYS A 108 -3.72 -16.78 4.11
CA LYS A 108 -4.44 -15.50 4.27
C LYS A 108 -4.01 -14.72 5.53
N THR A 109 -3.90 -15.39 6.68
CA THR A 109 -3.50 -14.73 7.94
C THR A 109 -2.07 -14.17 7.89
N CYS A 110 -1.12 -14.89 7.30
CA CYS A 110 0.25 -14.39 7.17
C CYS A 110 0.34 -13.26 6.12
N ALA A 111 -0.41 -13.36 5.02
CA ALA A 111 -0.54 -12.29 4.03
C ALA A 111 -1.11 -11.00 4.65
N GLU A 112 -2.14 -11.09 5.49
CA GLU A 112 -2.69 -9.94 6.23
C GLU A 112 -1.62 -9.28 7.11
N GLN A 113 -0.79 -10.05 7.81
CA GLN A 113 0.31 -9.49 8.60
C GLN A 113 1.28 -8.67 7.72
N ALA A 114 1.51 -9.11 6.47
CA ALA A 114 2.36 -8.40 5.53
C ALA A 114 1.71 -7.09 5.10
N VAL A 115 0.41 -7.09 4.79
CA VAL A 115 -0.37 -5.87 4.50
C VAL A 115 -0.30 -4.89 5.67
N ARG A 116 -0.53 -5.34 6.91
CA ARG A 116 -0.44 -4.50 8.12
C ARG A 116 0.93 -3.87 8.27
N GLY A 117 1.98 -4.67 8.10
CA GLY A 117 3.35 -4.17 8.19
C GLY A 117 3.65 -3.14 7.09
N TYR A 118 3.18 -3.37 5.88
CA TYR A 118 3.39 -2.46 4.75
C TYR A 118 2.67 -1.13 4.98
N MET A 119 1.42 -1.16 5.45
CA MET A 119 0.68 0.05 5.80
C MET A 119 1.28 0.76 7.00
N ARG A 120 1.78 0.05 8.02
CA ARG A 120 2.53 0.68 9.13
C ARG A 120 3.79 1.40 8.65
N LYS A 121 4.43 0.95 7.57
CA LYS A 121 5.63 1.56 7.00
C LYS A 121 5.32 2.72 6.06
N TYR A 122 4.27 2.60 5.25
CA TYR A 122 4.02 3.48 4.11
C TYR A 122 2.66 4.19 4.12
N GLY A 123 1.83 3.94 5.13
CA GLY A 123 0.55 4.60 5.33
C GLY A 123 0.69 6.11 5.35
N GLN A 124 -0.08 6.77 4.49
CA GLN A 124 -0.08 8.21 4.31
C GLN A 124 -1.43 8.63 3.73
N ASP A 125 -1.78 9.89 3.90
CA ASP A 125 -2.95 10.51 3.30
C ASP A 125 -2.68 10.68 1.79
N CYS A 126 -3.42 9.93 0.98
CA CYS A 126 -3.21 9.83 -0.45
C CYS A 126 -4.12 10.78 -1.22
N ASP A 127 -5.35 11.01 -0.74
CA ASP A 127 -6.33 11.88 -1.39
C ASP A 127 -6.29 13.34 -0.87
N ASN A 128 -5.45 13.62 0.13
CA ASN A 128 -5.25 14.91 0.80
C ASN A 128 -6.50 15.39 1.56
N ASN A 129 -7.33 14.47 2.07
CA ASN A 129 -8.52 14.80 2.85
C ASN A 129 -8.19 15.09 4.34
N GLY A 130 -6.94 14.91 4.77
CA GLY A 130 -6.46 15.14 6.13
C GLY A 130 -6.59 13.94 7.08
N VAL A 131 -7.05 12.79 6.57
CA VAL A 131 -7.24 11.53 7.30
C VAL A 131 -6.40 10.45 6.61
N ILE A 132 -5.88 9.50 7.39
CA ILE A 132 -5.32 8.26 6.86
C ILE A 132 -6.34 7.18 7.18
N ASP A 133 -6.97 6.58 6.17
CA ASP A 133 -7.96 5.52 6.35
C ASP A 133 -7.80 4.37 5.33
N CYS A 134 -8.80 3.49 5.26
CA CYS A 134 -8.74 2.35 4.37
C CYS A 134 -8.78 2.72 2.87
N LEU A 135 -9.37 3.86 2.50
CA LEU A 135 -9.34 4.35 1.12
C LEU A 135 -7.88 4.62 0.70
N ASP A 136 -7.08 5.21 1.59
CA ASP A 136 -5.64 5.40 1.37
C ASP A 136 -4.91 4.06 1.29
N PHE A 137 -5.22 3.14 2.20
CA PHE A 137 -4.59 1.82 2.22
C PHE A 137 -4.87 1.03 0.94
N ALA A 138 -6.07 1.12 0.36
CA ALA A 138 -6.38 0.52 -0.94
C ALA A 138 -5.56 1.14 -2.07
N ARG A 139 -5.39 2.47 -2.08
CA ARG A 139 -4.52 3.13 -3.06
C ARG A 139 -3.07 2.67 -2.93
N ILE A 140 -2.55 2.60 -1.70
CA ILE A 140 -1.17 2.14 -1.40
C ILE A 140 -1.00 0.66 -1.74
N HIS A 141 -1.98 -0.18 -1.46
CA HIS A 141 -1.91 -1.62 -1.74
C HIS A 141 -1.75 -1.88 -3.24
N LYS A 142 -2.53 -1.18 -4.07
CA LYS A 142 -2.52 -1.34 -5.52
C LYS A 142 -1.34 -0.69 -6.22
N LEU A 143 -0.94 0.51 -5.80
CA LEU A 143 0.05 1.33 -6.50
C LEU A 143 1.45 1.27 -5.88
N GLY A 144 1.55 0.78 -4.64
CA GLY A 144 2.78 0.84 -3.85
C GLY A 144 3.06 2.22 -3.26
N PHE A 145 4.14 2.29 -2.47
CA PHE A 145 4.58 3.52 -1.82
C PHE A 145 4.87 4.65 -2.82
N GLY A 146 4.43 5.87 -2.48
CA GLY A 146 4.76 7.11 -3.21
C GLY A 146 3.97 7.35 -4.50
N GLN A 147 3.10 6.42 -4.92
CA GLN A 147 2.32 6.53 -6.16
C GLN A 147 0.81 6.75 -5.91
N CYS A 148 0.36 6.85 -4.65
CA CYS A 148 -1.06 6.81 -4.32
C CYS A 148 -1.86 8.10 -4.54
N GLY A 149 -1.20 9.22 -4.86
CA GLY A 149 -1.86 10.53 -4.98
C GLY A 149 -2.59 10.79 -6.31
N GLY A 150 -2.45 9.90 -7.30
CA GLY A 150 -3.12 10.04 -8.59
C GLY A 150 -4.50 9.37 -8.61
N ASP A 151 -5.47 10.00 -9.27
CA ASP A 151 -6.84 9.48 -9.36
C ASP A 151 -7.04 8.43 -10.46
N ALA A 152 -6.02 8.10 -11.25
CA ALA A 152 -6.11 7.06 -12.28
C ALA A 152 -6.48 5.67 -11.73
N ILE A 153 -6.28 5.44 -10.43
CA ILE A 153 -6.73 4.21 -9.75
C ILE A 153 -8.25 4.10 -9.65
N LEU A 154 -8.97 5.23 -9.59
CA LEU A 154 -10.42 5.27 -9.39
C LEU A 154 -11.17 4.60 -10.54
N ASP A 155 -10.57 4.59 -11.74
CA ASP A 155 -11.13 3.97 -12.94
C ASP A 155 -10.75 2.48 -13.10
N THR A 156 -10.10 1.87 -12.11
CA THR A 156 -9.66 0.46 -12.19
C THR A 156 -10.70 -0.50 -11.63
N ASP A 157 -10.78 -1.71 -12.20
CA ASP A 157 -11.60 -2.81 -11.66
C ASP A 157 -11.31 -3.10 -10.17
N TYR A 158 -10.04 -2.94 -9.78
CA TYR A 158 -9.63 -3.07 -8.38
C TYR A 158 -10.37 -2.07 -7.49
N TRP A 159 -10.37 -0.79 -7.85
CA TRP A 159 -11.00 0.25 -7.05
C TRP A 159 -12.51 0.09 -6.99
N GLN A 160 -13.15 -0.22 -8.11
CA GLN A 160 -14.60 -0.47 -8.15
C GLN A 160 -15.01 -1.61 -7.23
N LYS A 161 -14.29 -2.74 -7.26
CA LYS A 161 -14.54 -3.87 -6.34
C LYS A 161 -14.30 -3.48 -4.89
N PHE A 162 -13.25 -2.72 -4.62
CA PHE A 162 -12.94 -2.22 -3.28
C PHE A 162 -14.07 -1.32 -2.74
N GLU A 163 -14.52 -0.33 -3.52
CA GLU A 163 -15.59 0.59 -3.12
C GLU A 163 -16.90 -0.14 -2.85
N VAL A 164 -17.27 -1.09 -3.71
CA VAL A 164 -18.46 -1.93 -3.50
C VAL A 164 -18.36 -2.69 -2.17
N CYS A 165 -17.18 -3.20 -1.81
CA CYS A 165 -17.01 -3.90 -0.53
C CYS A 165 -16.98 -2.94 0.68
N TYR A 166 -16.26 -1.83 0.58
CA TYR A 166 -15.89 -1.00 1.73
C TYR A 166 -16.82 0.20 1.96
N ILE A 167 -17.35 0.80 0.89
CA ILE A 167 -18.16 2.02 0.97
C ILE A 167 -19.64 1.69 0.91
N ALA A 168 -20.04 0.72 0.09
CA ALA A 168 -21.45 0.40 -0.06
C ALA A 168 -22.05 0.08 1.33
N PRO A 169 -23.19 0.70 1.69
CA PRO A 169 -23.86 0.33 2.91
C PRO A 169 -24.13 -1.17 2.80
N PHE A 170 -23.60 -1.93 3.76
CA PHE A 170 -23.95 -3.33 3.94
C PHE A 170 -25.46 -3.32 4.14
N GLN A 171 -26.24 -3.51 3.06
CA GLN A 171 -27.67 -3.75 3.18
C GLN A 171 -27.73 -5.10 3.88
N PRO A 172 -28.13 -5.15 5.16
CA PRO A 172 -28.32 -6.42 5.81
C PRO A 172 -29.58 -6.97 5.16
N TYR A 173 -29.43 -7.85 4.18
CA TYR A 173 -30.38 -8.90 3.85
C TYR A 173 -31.86 -8.42 3.81
N ASP A 174 -32.37 -8.03 2.64
CA ASP A 174 -33.81 -7.99 2.39
C ASP A 174 -34.35 -9.43 2.47
N ASP A 175 -34.73 -9.81 3.69
CA ASP A 175 -35.48 -11.00 4.06
C ASP A 175 -36.97 -10.80 3.69
N TYR A 176 -37.49 -11.63 2.78
CA TYR A 176 -38.90 -11.89 2.45
C TYR A 176 -39.91 -10.72 2.36
N GLY A 177 -40.27 -10.41 1.11
CA GLY A 177 -41.57 -9.85 0.74
C GLY A 177 -42.24 -10.67 -0.35
N GLU A 178 -42.57 -11.94 -0.09
CA GLU A 178 -43.57 -12.67 -0.89
C GLU A 178 -44.95 -12.01 -0.70
N GLY A 179 -45.31 -11.13 -1.62
CA GLY A 179 -46.65 -10.59 -1.82
C GLY A 179 -47.07 -10.87 -3.26
N GLY A 180 -47.91 -11.89 -3.45
CA GLY A 180 -48.10 -12.60 -4.71
C GLY A 180 -48.59 -11.79 -5.91
N ILE A 181 -48.16 -12.26 -7.08
CA ILE A 181 -48.92 -12.17 -8.34
C ILE A 181 -48.78 -13.49 -9.11
N GLN A 182 -49.81 -14.32 -8.91
CA GLN A 182 -50.47 -15.21 -9.86
C GLN A 182 -49.62 -16.18 -10.72
N ALA A 183 -49.98 -17.46 -10.52
CA ALA A 183 -49.63 -18.62 -11.31
C ALA A 183 -49.57 -18.37 -12.82
N ARG A 184 -48.49 -18.84 -13.44
CA ARG A 184 -48.58 -19.48 -14.75
C ARG A 184 -47.50 -20.56 -14.90
N SER A 185 -47.99 -21.78 -15.00
CA SER A 185 -47.31 -23.01 -15.42
C SER A 185 -46.34 -22.83 -16.59
N GLY A 186 -45.14 -23.39 -16.48
CA GLY A 186 -44.24 -23.60 -17.60
C GLY A 186 -43.03 -24.44 -17.20
N GLN A 187 -42.96 -25.67 -17.73
CA GLN A 187 -41.90 -26.65 -17.50
C GLN A 187 -40.50 -26.14 -17.89
N HIS A 188 -39.49 -26.53 -17.11
CA HIS A 188 -38.09 -26.61 -17.56
C HIS A 188 -37.69 -28.09 -17.70
N PRO A 189 -37.09 -28.52 -18.82
CA PRO A 189 -36.52 -29.86 -18.96
C PRO A 189 -35.14 -29.96 -18.27
N PRO A 190 -34.72 -31.18 -17.88
CA PRO A 190 -33.38 -31.40 -17.33
C PRO A 190 -32.33 -31.35 -18.45
N TYR A 191 -31.19 -30.74 -18.12
CA TYR A 191 -29.98 -30.74 -18.94
C TYR A 191 -29.28 -32.10 -18.81
N GLU A 192 -28.98 -32.72 -19.96
CA GLU A 192 -27.83 -33.63 -20.12
C GLU A 192 -26.59 -32.82 -20.47
#